data_AF-A0A3N4IZW5-F1
#
_entry.id   AF-A0A3N4IZW5-F1
#
_cell.length_a   1.000
_cell.length_b   1.000
_cell.length_c   1.000
_cell.angle_alpha   90.00
_cell.angle_beta   90.00
_cell.angle_gamma   90.00
#
_symmetry.space_group_name_H-M   'P 1'
#
loop_
_entity.id
_entity.type
_entity.pdbx_description
1 polymer ?
#
loop_
_entity_poly.entity_id
_entity_poly.type
_entity_poly.pdbx_seq_one_letter_code
_entity_poly.pdbx_strand_id
1 'polypeptide(L)'
;MPSPIYALIEGRDLAPRRIDDPVAAGLTDWFGKYLVDNANSDYPVTFRSLLTNTIPNKTWVPFAVGDGTYLNYKEENAHIPRDLRFIVVATPTSPSTTNPRGWPADAIVADVNHTQSEAFKKAMPTLFIVGSTAFDSETAFLQIASWEPTSGSLNFYQRDVKFSKEASEYPSWLYLGSSGDAFEPDTRGKGPFDGHVNGTLVMKELAVPWVHWQSMKFTISQTFPPDAPIRSEPLLNPSDNLNSFDFLAGAERLELIVKKAATKW
;
A
#
# COMPACT_ATOMS: atom_id res chain seq x y z
N MET A 1 -21.70 4.63 16.83
CA MET A 1 -22.16 3.62 15.85
C MET A 1 -21.10 3.55 14.76
N PRO A 2 -20.76 2.37 14.26
CA PRO A 2 -19.85 2.23 13.12
C PRO A 2 -20.41 2.98 11.93
N SER A 3 -19.52 3.56 11.13
CA SER A 3 -19.93 4.39 10.01
C SER A 3 -20.27 3.55 8.78
N PRO A 4 -21.17 4.04 7.90
CA PRO A 4 -21.50 3.32 6.68
C PRO A 4 -20.31 3.25 5.73
N ILE A 5 -20.00 2.04 5.27
CA ILE A 5 -19.03 1.81 4.19
C ILE A 5 -19.75 1.92 2.85
N TYR A 6 -19.06 2.43 1.83
CA TYR A 6 -19.60 2.54 0.48
C TYR A 6 -18.75 1.76 -0.52
N ALA A 7 -19.42 1.22 -1.53
CA ALA A 7 -18.82 0.57 -2.69
C ALA A 7 -18.94 1.48 -3.91
N LEU A 8 -17.93 1.47 -4.77
CA LEU A 8 -17.99 1.99 -6.13
C LEU A 8 -17.20 1.04 -7.04
N ILE A 9 -17.86 -0.02 -7.49
CA ILE A 9 -17.26 -1.01 -8.38
C ILE A 9 -17.43 -0.53 -9.82
N GLU A 10 -16.34 -0.03 -10.42
CA GLU A 10 -16.39 0.53 -11.78
C GLU A 10 -16.90 -0.49 -12.80
N GLY A 11 -17.86 -0.05 -13.63
CA GLY A 11 -18.54 -0.90 -14.61
C GLY A 11 -19.83 -1.54 -14.10
N ARG A 12 -20.02 -1.60 -12.78
CA ARG A 12 -21.25 -2.09 -12.13
C ARG A 12 -22.04 -0.96 -11.48
N ASP A 13 -21.35 -0.10 -10.74
CA ASP A 13 -21.95 1.02 -10.01
C ASP A 13 -21.85 2.33 -10.80
N LEU A 14 -22.94 3.09 -10.84
CA LEU A 14 -22.98 4.43 -11.46
C LEU A 14 -22.61 5.55 -10.49
N ALA A 15 -22.74 5.29 -9.19
CA ALA A 15 -22.41 6.19 -8.10
C ALA A 15 -22.15 5.35 -6.83
N PRO A 16 -21.44 5.90 -5.82
CA PRO A 16 -21.16 5.17 -4.60
C PRO A 16 -22.43 4.68 -3.91
N ARG A 17 -22.46 3.39 -3.59
CA ARG A 17 -23.58 2.70 -2.96
C ARG A 17 -23.22 2.33 -1.54
N ARG A 18 -24.11 2.61 -0.58
CA ARG A 18 -23.96 2.16 0.80
C ARG A 18 -23.97 0.63 0.88
N ILE A 19 -23.07 0.09 1.71
CA ILE A 19 -23.01 -1.32 2.08
C ILE A 19 -23.74 -1.48 3.41
N ASP A 20 -24.94 -2.06 3.37
CA ASP A 20 -25.78 -2.21 4.57
C ASP A 20 -25.33 -3.36 5.47
N ASP A 21 -24.79 -4.44 4.88
CA ASP A 21 -24.19 -5.56 5.59
C ASP A 21 -22.78 -5.81 5.03
N PRO A 22 -21.73 -5.24 5.66
CA PRO A 22 -20.34 -5.42 5.26
C PRO A 22 -19.87 -6.88 5.25
N VAL A 23 -20.38 -7.71 6.16
CA VAL A 23 -19.99 -9.12 6.24
C VAL A 23 -20.58 -9.89 5.07
N ALA A 24 -21.87 -9.69 4.78
CA ALA A 24 -22.51 -10.27 3.60
C ALA A 24 -21.91 -9.76 2.29
N ALA A 25 -21.38 -8.52 2.29
CA ALA A 25 -20.64 -7.96 1.16
C ALA A 25 -19.19 -8.47 1.02
N GLY A 26 -18.74 -9.37 1.89
CA GLY A 26 -17.41 -9.98 1.82
C GLY A 26 -16.27 -9.13 2.41
N LEU A 27 -16.59 -8.06 3.15
CA LEU A 27 -15.61 -7.20 3.84
C LEU A 27 -15.16 -7.83 5.16
N THR A 28 -14.72 -9.08 5.06
CA THR A 28 -14.20 -9.86 6.18
C THR A 28 -12.68 -9.80 6.26
N ASP A 29 -12.00 -9.24 5.25
CA ASP A 29 -10.56 -8.98 5.32
C ASP A 29 -10.20 -8.00 6.46
N TRP A 30 -8.92 -7.92 6.80
CA TRP A 30 -8.46 -7.12 7.94
C TRP A 30 -8.82 -5.64 7.81
N PHE A 31 -8.65 -5.04 6.63
CA PHE A 31 -8.91 -3.62 6.43
C PHE A 31 -10.42 -3.33 6.34
N GLY A 32 -11.18 -4.21 5.69
CA GLY A 32 -12.65 -4.16 5.71
C GLY A 32 -13.20 -4.16 7.13
N LYS A 33 -12.76 -5.10 7.98
CA LYS A 33 -13.10 -5.13 9.41
C LYS A 33 -12.70 -3.86 10.15
N TYR A 34 -11.48 -3.36 9.91
CA TYR A 34 -11.04 -2.10 10.49
C TYR A 34 -11.99 -0.95 10.14
N LEU A 35 -12.42 -0.82 8.88
CA LEU A 35 -13.38 0.21 8.49
C LEU A 35 -14.74 0.01 9.16
N VAL A 36 -15.22 -1.23 9.31
CA VAL A 36 -16.48 -1.53 9.99
C VAL A 36 -16.40 -1.16 11.47
N ASP A 37 -15.30 -1.46 12.14
CA ASP A 37 -15.21 -1.34 13.60
C ASP A 37 -14.93 0.10 14.08
N ASN A 38 -14.53 1.01 13.18
CA ASN A 38 -14.12 2.37 13.50
C ASN A 38 -15.12 3.42 12.97
N ALA A 39 -15.17 4.59 13.63
CA ALA A 39 -15.96 5.71 13.12
C ALA A 39 -15.25 6.40 11.95
N ASN A 40 -15.99 7.09 11.08
CA ASN A 40 -15.44 7.82 9.93
C ASN A 40 -14.38 8.85 10.34
N SER A 41 -14.54 9.49 11.50
CA SER A 41 -13.56 10.44 12.05
C SER A 41 -12.20 9.80 12.35
N ASP A 42 -12.17 8.49 12.50
CA ASP A 42 -11.00 7.72 12.91
C ASP A 42 -10.32 7.05 11.71
N TYR A 43 -10.91 7.15 10.51
CA TYR A 43 -10.34 6.57 9.30
C TYR A 43 -9.02 7.27 8.93
N PRO A 44 -7.99 6.52 8.52
CA PRO A 44 -6.74 7.12 8.11
C PRO A 44 -6.93 7.90 6.80
N VAL A 45 -6.79 9.21 6.88
CA VAL A 45 -6.95 10.12 5.73
C VAL A 45 -5.63 10.51 5.08
N THR A 46 -4.48 10.13 5.66
CA THR A 46 -3.14 10.36 5.10
C THR A 46 -2.33 9.08 5.11
N PHE A 47 -1.32 8.98 4.24
CA PHE A 47 -0.45 7.82 4.20
C PHE A 47 0.32 7.65 5.53
N ARG A 48 0.76 8.76 6.14
CA ARG A 48 1.37 8.75 7.48
C ARG A 48 0.43 8.17 8.52
N SER A 49 -0.81 8.69 8.63
CA SER A 49 -1.78 8.22 9.63
C SER A 49 -2.11 6.74 9.48
N LEU A 50 -2.18 6.23 8.24
CA LEU A 50 -2.38 4.81 7.99
C LEU A 50 -1.23 3.98 8.58
N LEU A 51 0.02 4.38 8.32
CA LEU A 51 1.20 3.63 8.76
C LEU A 51 1.51 3.75 10.26
N THR A 52 1.16 4.88 10.89
CA THR A 52 1.54 5.14 12.30
C THR A 52 0.40 4.91 13.29
N ASN A 53 -0.87 5.07 12.86
CA ASN A 53 -2.03 5.06 13.75
C ASN A 53 -2.97 3.89 13.50
N THR A 54 -2.96 3.31 12.29
CA THR A 54 -3.87 2.23 11.90
C THR A 54 -3.16 0.88 11.82
N ILE A 55 -2.07 0.79 11.06
CA ILE A 55 -1.34 -0.47 10.90
C ILE A 55 -0.42 -0.66 12.12
N PRO A 56 -0.49 -1.81 12.82
CA PRO A 56 0.34 -2.01 14.01
C PRO A 56 1.83 -1.90 13.73
N ASN A 57 2.57 -1.29 14.65
CA ASN A 57 4.03 -1.22 14.57
C ASN A 57 4.64 -2.62 14.43
N LYS A 58 5.79 -2.69 13.77
CA LYS A 58 6.53 -3.93 13.50
C LYS A 58 5.80 -4.92 12.62
N THR A 59 4.72 -4.54 11.93
CA THR A 59 4.01 -5.45 11.03
C THR A 59 4.17 -5.14 9.55
N TRP A 60 4.80 -4.02 9.20
CA TRP A 60 4.82 -3.52 7.83
C TRP A 60 6.22 -3.12 7.36
N VAL A 61 6.44 -3.23 6.05
CA VAL A 61 7.72 -2.96 5.39
C VAL A 61 7.49 -2.13 4.14
N PRO A 62 8.16 -0.98 3.98
CA PRO A 62 8.07 -0.17 2.79
C PRO A 62 9.06 -0.62 1.70
N PHE A 63 8.60 -0.52 0.47
CA PHE A 63 9.35 -0.67 -0.77
C PHE A 63 9.09 0.57 -1.63
N ALA A 64 10.03 0.92 -2.50
CA ALA A 64 9.90 2.09 -3.35
C ALA A 64 10.17 1.76 -4.83
N VAL A 65 9.39 2.39 -5.69
CA VAL A 65 9.55 2.38 -7.14
C VAL A 65 9.54 3.81 -7.67
N GLY A 66 10.45 4.12 -8.59
CA GLY A 66 10.42 5.36 -9.35
C GLY A 66 9.39 5.28 -10.45
N ASP A 67 8.53 6.29 -10.54
CA ASP A 67 7.57 6.43 -11.63
C ASP A 67 8.30 7.05 -12.83
N GLY A 68 8.58 6.26 -13.86
CA GLY A 68 9.35 6.69 -15.03
C GLY A 68 10.80 6.18 -15.02
N THR A 69 11.76 7.03 -15.39
CA THR A 69 13.15 6.60 -15.62
C THR A 69 14.01 6.73 -14.37
N TYR A 70 14.69 5.64 -13.98
CA TYR A 70 15.71 5.68 -12.94
C TYR A 70 17.01 6.28 -13.49
N LEU A 71 17.32 7.51 -13.08
CA LEU A 71 18.58 8.18 -13.38
C LEU A 71 19.15 8.79 -12.11
N ASN A 72 20.42 8.49 -11.81
CA ASN A 72 21.13 9.15 -10.74
C ASN A 72 21.09 10.67 -10.95
N TYR A 73 20.84 11.40 -9.88
CA TYR A 73 20.76 12.84 -9.92
C TYR A 73 22.11 13.46 -10.35
N LYS A 74 22.03 14.38 -11.30
CA LYS A 74 23.07 15.32 -11.70
C LYS A 74 22.41 16.67 -11.98
N GLU A 75 23.14 17.76 -11.81
CA GLU A 75 22.58 19.10 -12.13
C GLU A 75 22.09 19.18 -13.58
N GLU A 76 22.84 18.57 -14.52
CA GLU A 76 22.50 18.48 -15.95
C GLU A 76 21.13 17.84 -16.22
N ASN A 77 20.68 16.94 -15.34
CA ASN A 77 19.42 16.22 -15.48
C ASN A 77 18.39 16.59 -14.40
N ALA A 78 18.57 17.72 -13.71
CA ALA A 78 17.68 18.18 -12.64
C ALA A 78 16.24 18.43 -13.12
N HIS A 79 16.06 18.73 -14.40
CA HIS A 79 14.76 18.96 -15.04
C HIS A 79 13.89 17.68 -15.22
N ILE A 80 14.47 16.49 -15.03
CA ILE A 80 13.74 15.22 -15.19
C ILE A 80 12.83 14.99 -13.95
N PRO A 81 11.52 14.71 -14.13
CA PRO A 81 10.63 14.35 -13.02
C PRO A 81 11.10 13.08 -12.29
N ARG A 82 10.93 13.07 -10.96
CA ARG A 82 11.43 12.02 -10.05
C ARG A 82 10.37 11.66 -9.02
N ASP A 83 9.24 11.17 -9.51
CA ASP A 83 8.17 10.73 -8.63
C ASP A 83 8.46 9.33 -8.09
N LEU A 84 8.15 9.08 -6.81
CA LEU A 84 8.13 7.73 -6.26
C LEU A 84 6.71 7.32 -5.91
N ARG A 85 6.50 6.01 -5.99
CA ARG A 85 5.42 5.34 -5.29
C ARG A 85 6.00 4.43 -4.24
N PHE A 86 5.34 4.41 -3.09
CA PHE A 86 5.62 3.45 -2.05
C PHE A 86 4.64 2.29 -2.15
N ILE A 87 5.20 1.09 -2.02
CA ILE A 87 4.44 -0.13 -1.80
C ILE A 87 4.78 -0.57 -0.39
N VAL A 88 3.78 -0.64 0.48
CA VAL A 88 3.96 -1.18 1.83
C VAL A 88 3.26 -2.52 1.91
N VAL A 89 4.01 -3.54 2.34
CA VAL A 89 3.45 -4.85 2.65
C VAL A 89 3.30 -4.95 4.16
N ALA A 90 2.08 -5.27 4.63
CA ALA A 90 1.81 -5.44 6.06
C ALA A 90 1.22 -6.82 6.37
N THR A 91 1.63 -7.41 7.49
CA THR A 91 1.06 -8.61 8.11
C THR A 91 0.53 -8.23 9.49
N PRO A 92 -0.62 -7.54 9.56
CA PRO A 92 -1.01 -6.71 10.71
C PRO A 92 -1.22 -7.48 12.02
N THR A 93 -1.32 -8.80 11.96
CA THR A 93 -1.49 -9.68 13.15
C THR A 93 -0.20 -10.40 13.54
N SER A 94 0.94 -10.09 12.91
CA SER A 94 2.22 -10.78 13.12
C SER A 94 3.38 -9.79 13.19
N PRO A 95 3.60 -9.13 14.35
CA PRO A 95 4.70 -8.18 14.51
C PRO A 95 6.05 -8.91 14.55
N SER A 96 7.06 -8.33 13.90
CA SER A 96 8.44 -8.78 14.03
C SER A 96 8.95 -8.52 15.44
N THR A 97 9.62 -9.49 16.04
CA THR A 97 10.20 -9.38 17.39
C THR A 97 11.65 -8.89 17.37
N THR A 98 12.24 -8.76 16.19
CA THR A 98 13.64 -8.37 15.99
C THR A 98 13.75 -7.23 14.99
N ASN A 99 14.76 -6.38 15.18
CA ASN A 99 15.13 -5.37 14.19
C ASN A 99 16.29 -5.92 13.35
N PRO A 100 16.33 -5.63 12.05
CA PRO A 100 17.53 -5.80 11.24
C PRO A 100 18.75 -5.18 11.93
N ARG A 101 19.91 -5.82 11.79
CA ARG A 101 21.15 -5.33 12.38
C ARG A 101 21.44 -3.90 11.87
N GLY A 102 21.65 -2.97 12.80
CA GLY A 102 21.95 -1.57 12.50
C GLY A 102 20.73 -0.64 12.47
N TRP A 103 19.51 -1.18 12.59
CA TRP A 103 18.32 -0.34 12.74
C TRP A 103 18.18 0.17 14.19
N PRO A 104 17.58 1.35 14.39
CA PRO A 104 17.23 1.86 15.72
C PRO A 104 16.37 0.88 16.50
N ALA A 105 16.50 0.84 17.83
CA ALA A 105 15.73 -0.06 18.69
C ALA A 105 14.21 0.22 18.60
N ASP A 106 13.85 1.48 18.43
CA ASP A 106 12.50 2.04 18.32
C ASP A 106 11.97 2.10 16.87
N ALA A 107 12.64 1.46 15.91
CA ALA A 107 12.14 1.38 14.53
C ALA A 107 10.67 0.92 14.52
N ILE A 108 9.82 1.56 13.74
CA ILE A 108 8.39 1.22 13.70
C ILE A 108 8.03 0.19 12.62
N VAL A 109 8.96 -0.04 11.67
CA VAL A 109 8.87 -1.01 10.59
C VAL A 109 9.29 -2.42 11.03
N ALA A 110 8.76 -3.43 10.32
CA ALA A 110 9.07 -4.83 10.52
C ALA A 110 10.40 -5.25 9.87
N ASP A 111 10.95 -6.39 10.28
CA ASP A 111 11.96 -7.10 9.51
C ASP A 111 11.36 -7.67 8.22
N VAL A 112 11.92 -7.31 7.06
CA VAL A 112 11.49 -7.82 5.75
C VAL A 112 11.47 -9.34 5.64
N ASN A 113 12.42 -10.04 6.29
CA ASN A 113 12.44 -11.50 6.24
C ASN A 113 11.26 -12.09 7.01
N HIS A 114 10.89 -11.47 8.13
CA HIS A 114 9.69 -11.84 8.91
C HIS A 114 8.43 -11.63 8.05
N THR A 115 8.22 -10.42 7.54
CA THR A 115 7.06 -10.09 6.70
C THR A 115 6.97 -10.98 5.45
N GLN A 116 8.08 -11.23 4.76
CA GLN A 116 8.11 -12.13 3.60
C GLN A 116 7.69 -13.56 3.99
N SER A 117 8.14 -14.04 5.15
CA SER A 117 7.77 -15.38 5.62
C SER A 117 6.28 -15.46 5.95
N GLU A 118 5.72 -14.43 6.60
CA GLU A 118 4.35 -14.37 7.10
C GLU A 118 3.31 -14.11 6.02
N ALA A 119 3.58 -13.19 5.09
CA ALA A 119 2.63 -12.74 4.07
C ALA A 119 2.00 -13.93 3.33
N PHE A 120 0.67 -13.96 3.21
CA PHE A 120 -0.08 -15.05 2.56
C PHE A 120 0.13 -16.46 3.15
N LYS A 121 0.56 -16.60 4.42
CA LYS A 121 0.41 -17.85 5.17
C LYS A 121 -1.07 -18.16 5.41
N LYS A 122 -1.39 -19.42 5.72
CA LYS A 122 -2.74 -19.82 6.12
C LYS A 122 -3.20 -18.98 7.31
N ALA A 123 -4.42 -18.44 7.23
CA ALA A 123 -5.00 -17.57 8.25
C ALA A 123 -4.23 -16.26 8.54
N MET A 124 -3.30 -15.85 7.66
CA MET A 124 -2.57 -14.60 7.80
C MET A 124 -3.16 -13.51 6.87
N PRO A 125 -3.81 -12.46 7.40
CA PRO A 125 -4.15 -11.30 6.60
C PRO A 125 -2.89 -10.64 6.07
N THR A 126 -2.95 -10.07 4.87
CA THR A 126 -1.83 -9.37 4.26
C THR A 126 -2.35 -8.15 3.52
N LEU A 127 -1.75 -6.98 3.77
CA LEU A 127 -2.12 -5.74 3.10
C LEU A 127 -1.02 -5.35 2.12
N PHE A 128 -1.45 -4.82 0.98
CA PHE A 128 -0.63 -4.11 0.02
C PHE A 128 -1.15 -2.70 -0.08
N ILE A 129 -0.39 -1.76 0.46
CA ILE A 129 -0.75 -0.35 0.51
C ILE A 129 0.09 0.38 -0.53
N VAL A 130 -0.53 1.20 -1.35
CA VAL A 130 0.16 2.04 -2.32
C VAL A 130 -0.10 3.50 -1.99
N GLY A 131 0.98 4.27 -1.83
CA GLY A 131 0.94 5.69 -1.49
C GLY A 131 2.00 6.50 -2.22
N SER A 132 1.87 7.82 -2.19
CA SER A 132 2.82 8.77 -2.78
C SER A 132 3.91 9.20 -1.78
N THR A 133 4.85 10.02 -2.26
CA THR A 133 5.85 10.72 -1.44
C THR A 133 5.28 11.82 -0.54
N ALA A 134 4.03 12.26 -0.77
CA ALA A 134 3.35 13.24 0.05
C ALA A 134 2.62 12.56 1.22
N PHE A 135 3.38 12.13 2.23
CA PHE A 135 2.90 11.31 3.35
C PHE A 135 1.71 11.90 4.11
N ASP A 136 1.65 13.23 4.22
CA ASP A 136 0.62 13.97 4.95
C ASP A 136 -0.51 14.51 4.05
N SER A 137 -0.50 14.19 2.75
CA SER A 137 -1.52 14.68 1.83
C SER A 137 -2.85 13.95 2.01
N GLU A 138 -3.91 14.73 2.25
CA GLU A 138 -5.31 14.27 2.22
C GLU A 138 -5.86 14.10 0.79
N THR A 139 -5.10 14.49 -0.25
CA THR A 139 -5.54 14.47 -1.65
C THR A 139 -4.71 13.59 -2.58
N ALA A 140 -3.47 13.22 -2.21
CA ALA A 140 -2.64 12.31 -2.99
C ALA A 140 -3.17 10.87 -2.92
N PHE A 141 -3.17 10.13 -4.01
CA PHE A 141 -3.74 8.77 -4.04
C PHE A 141 -3.26 7.89 -2.87
N LEU A 142 -4.18 7.09 -2.34
CA LEU A 142 -3.90 6.10 -1.30
C LEU A 142 -4.82 4.89 -1.51
N GLN A 143 -4.24 3.73 -1.77
CA GLN A 143 -4.96 2.52 -2.14
C GLN A 143 -4.50 1.33 -1.31
N ILE A 144 -5.39 0.39 -1.05
CA ILE A 144 -5.10 -0.84 -0.29
C ILE A 144 -5.71 -2.04 -1.01
N ALA A 145 -4.91 -3.07 -1.24
CA ALA A 145 -5.38 -4.42 -1.51
C ALA A 145 -5.21 -5.26 -0.24
N SER A 146 -6.29 -5.81 0.28
CA SER A 146 -6.31 -6.54 1.55
C SER A 146 -6.69 -7.99 1.33
N TRP A 147 -5.81 -8.91 1.72
CA TRP A 147 -5.98 -10.34 1.58
C TRP A 147 -6.82 -10.92 2.70
N GLU A 148 -7.93 -11.57 2.35
CA GLU A 148 -8.70 -12.41 3.25
C GLU A 148 -8.21 -13.87 3.13
N PRO A 149 -7.51 -14.40 4.15
CA PRO A 149 -6.91 -15.73 4.06
C PRO A 149 -7.92 -16.88 4.10
N THR A 150 -9.17 -16.63 4.51
CA THR A 150 -10.22 -17.66 4.57
C THR A 150 -10.86 -17.91 3.20
N SER A 151 -11.25 -16.84 2.51
CA SER A 151 -11.77 -16.91 1.14
C SER A 151 -10.66 -17.05 0.11
N GLY A 152 -9.43 -16.67 0.48
CA GLY A 152 -8.31 -16.63 -0.44
C GLY A 152 -8.52 -15.57 -1.52
N SER A 153 -9.02 -14.38 -1.17
CA SER A 153 -9.32 -13.29 -2.10
C SER A 153 -8.67 -11.98 -1.66
N LEU A 154 -8.43 -11.08 -2.61
CA LEU A 154 -8.07 -9.69 -2.34
C LEU A 154 -9.32 -8.82 -2.41
N ASN A 155 -9.47 -7.90 -1.46
CA ASN A 155 -10.44 -6.81 -1.51
C ASN A 155 -9.70 -5.50 -1.74
N PHE A 156 -10.19 -4.69 -2.68
CA PHE A 156 -9.54 -3.46 -3.13
C PHE A 156 -10.25 -2.24 -2.56
N TYR A 157 -9.46 -1.29 -2.04
CA TYR A 157 -9.93 -0.08 -1.40
C TYR A 157 -9.16 1.13 -1.90
N GLN A 158 -9.82 2.28 -1.96
CA GLN A 158 -9.19 3.55 -2.27
C GLN A 158 -9.71 4.64 -1.36
N ARG A 159 -8.81 5.51 -0.90
CA ARG A 159 -9.21 6.73 -0.22
C ARG A 159 -9.82 7.68 -1.24
N ASP A 160 -11.06 8.09 -1.02
CA ASP A 160 -11.68 9.11 -1.87
C ASP A 160 -11.35 10.51 -1.34
N VAL A 161 -11.06 11.42 -2.25
CA VAL A 161 -10.59 12.79 -2.01
C VAL A 161 -11.63 13.85 -2.35
N LYS A 162 -12.65 13.53 -3.16
CA LYS A 162 -13.61 14.51 -3.71
C LYS A 162 -14.72 14.95 -2.77
N PHE A 163 -14.73 14.33 -1.62
CA PHE A 163 -15.96 14.01 -0.92
C PHE A 163 -15.60 14.28 0.59
N SER A 164 -14.41 14.88 0.81
CA SER A 164 -13.83 15.46 2.02
C SER A 164 -14.70 16.49 2.77
N LYS A 165 -14.60 16.44 4.11
CA LYS A 165 -14.84 17.43 5.18
C LYS A 165 -16.14 18.25 5.22
N GLU A 166 -16.77 18.56 4.10
CA GLU A 166 -17.98 19.41 4.03
C GLU A 166 -19.28 18.59 3.92
N ALA A 167 -19.18 17.31 3.54
CA ALA A 167 -20.32 16.41 3.46
C ALA A 167 -20.50 15.63 4.78
N SER A 168 -21.66 15.79 5.41
CA SER A 168 -22.03 15.11 6.67
C SER A 168 -22.24 13.60 6.55
N GLU A 169 -22.23 13.05 5.33
CA GLU A 169 -22.57 11.64 5.02
C GLU A 169 -21.40 10.82 4.44
N TYR A 170 -20.19 11.38 4.50
CA TYR A 170 -19.05 10.92 3.72
C TYR A 170 -18.24 9.77 4.35
N PRO A 171 -17.84 8.73 3.57
CA PRO A 171 -16.72 7.86 3.91
C PRO A 171 -15.39 8.34 3.27
N SER A 172 -14.30 8.34 4.04
CA SER A 172 -12.96 8.60 3.49
C SER A 172 -12.44 7.46 2.58
N TRP A 173 -13.08 6.29 2.60
CA TRP A 173 -12.64 5.08 1.88
C TRP A 173 -13.79 4.43 1.11
N LEU A 174 -13.50 4.03 -0.12
CA LEU A 174 -14.40 3.27 -0.99
C LEU A 174 -13.89 1.84 -1.16
N TYR A 175 -14.81 0.88 -1.09
CA TYR A 175 -14.59 -0.47 -1.58
C TYR A 175 -14.76 -0.52 -3.10
N LEU A 176 -13.77 -1.04 -3.81
CA LEU A 176 -13.70 -1.05 -5.27
C LEU A 176 -13.98 -2.42 -5.89
N GLY A 177 -14.22 -3.44 -5.06
CA GLY A 177 -14.46 -4.81 -5.50
C GLY A 177 -13.43 -5.81 -4.97
N SER A 178 -13.66 -7.07 -5.29
CA SER A 178 -12.84 -8.22 -4.90
C SER A 178 -12.04 -8.75 -6.09
N SER A 179 -11.05 -9.59 -5.84
CA SER A 179 -10.26 -10.24 -6.89
C SER A 179 -11.11 -11.07 -7.87
N GLY A 180 -12.27 -11.57 -7.45
CA GLY A 180 -13.22 -12.26 -8.33
C GLY A 180 -13.82 -11.34 -9.40
N ASP A 181 -14.03 -10.06 -9.07
CA ASP A 181 -14.59 -9.07 -10.00
C ASP A 181 -13.66 -8.78 -11.19
N ALA A 182 -12.39 -9.19 -11.16
CA ALA A 182 -11.52 -9.11 -12.33
C ALA A 182 -12.01 -9.96 -13.52
N PHE A 183 -12.85 -10.97 -13.26
CA PHE A 183 -13.33 -11.92 -14.27
C PHE A 183 -14.76 -11.66 -14.73
N GLU A 184 -15.49 -10.77 -14.05
CA GLU A 184 -16.86 -10.46 -14.41
C GLU A 184 -16.92 -9.57 -15.66
N PRO A 185 -17.85 -9.82 -16.61
CA PRO A 185 -17.90 -9.08 -17.87
C PRO A 185 -18.10 -7.57 -17.73
N ASP A 186 -18.79 -7.14 -16.67
CA ASP A 186 -19.11 -5.74 -16.41
C ASP A 186 -17.91 -4.96 -15.85
N THR A 187 -17.04 -5.61 -15.07
CA THR A 187 -15.94 -4.99 -14.30
C THR A 187 -14.53 -5.30 -14.83
N ARG A 188 -14.36 -6.34 -15.65
CA ARG A 188 -13.06 -6.69 -16.25
C ARG A 188 -12.43 -5.51 -16.99
N GLY A 189 -11.19 -5.17 -16.63
CA GLY A 189 -10.43 -4.07 -17.26
C GLY A 189 -10.91 -2.67 -16.86
N LYS A 190 -11.62 -2.53 -15.73
CA LYS A 190 -12.08 -1.25 -15.17
C LYS A 190 -11.66 -1.11 -13.72
N GLY A 191 -11.57 0.12 -13.22
CA GLY A 191 -11.12 0.43 -11.86
C GLY A 191 -9.80 -0.28 -11.53
N PRO A 192 -9.71 -0.99 -10.38
CA PRO A 192 -8.49 -1.71 -10.02
C PRO A 192 -8.15 -2.85 -10.99
N PHE A 193 -9.12 -3.38 -11.74
CA PHE A 193 -8.94 -4.55 -12.62
C PHE A 193 -8.34 -4.23 -13.98
N ASP A 194 -8.11 -2.94 -14.30
CA ASP A 194 -7.21 -2.54 -15.40
C ASP A 194 -5.74 -2.86 -15.05
N GLY A 195 -5.36 -2.65 -13.79
CA GLY A 195 -4.03 -3.04 -13.28
C GLY A 195 -3.95 -4.50 -12.83
N HIS A 196 -5.03 -5.03 -12.26
CA HIS A 196 -5.12 -6.36 -11.65
C HIS A 196 -5.98 -7.32 -12.49
N VAL A 197 -5.62 -7.46 -13.78
CA VAL A 197 -6.44 -8.16 -14.80
C VAL A 197 -6.79 -9.61 -14.49
N ASN A 198 -6.04 -10.28 -13.62
CA ASN A 198 -6.27 -11.66 -13.19
C ASN A 198 -6.73 -11.74 -11.73
N GLY A 199 -7.11 -10.63 -11.11
CA GLY A 199 -7.55 -10.56 -9.72
C GLY A 199 -6.42 -10.55 -8.69
N THR A 200 -5.17 -10.82 -9.06
CA THR A 200 -4.03 -10.81 -8.12
C THR A 200 -3.21 -9.53 -8.22
N LEU A 201 -2.19 -9.44 -7.35
CA LEU A 201 -1.20 -8.37 -7.39
C LEU A 201 -0.36 -8.48 -8.66
N VAL A 202 -0.52 -7.52 -9.57
CA VAL A 202 0.31 -7.38 -10.76
C VAL A 202 1.13 -6.11 -10.58
N MET A 203 2.44 -6.24 -10.69
CA MET A 203 3.36 -5.11 -10.54
C MET A 203 4.26 -5.01 -11.75
N LYS A 204 4.21 -3.84 -12.40
CA LYS A 204 5.06 -3.53 -13.54
C LYS A 204 6.52 -3.54 -13.11
N GLU A 205 7.38 -4.15 -13.94
CA GLU A 205 8.84 -4.14 -13.79
C GLU A 205 9.37 -4.72 -12.46
N LEU A 206 8.55 -5.48 -11.72
CA LEU A 206 8.97 -6.23 -10.53
C LEU A 206 9.60 -7.57 -10.93
N ALA A 207 10.70 -7.48 -11.67
CA ALA A 207 11.53 -8.61 -12.06
C ALA A 207 12.97 -8.12 -12.25
N VAL A 208 13.94 -9.01 -12.04
CA VAL A 208 15.36 -8.75 -12.33
C VAL A 208 15.49 -8.10 -13.73
N PRO A 209 16.12 -6.92 -13.86
CA PRO A 209 17.06 -6.31 -12.92
C PRO A 209 16.47 -5.30 -11.93
N TRP A 210 15.14 -5.12 -11.86
CA TRP A 210 14.45 -4.16 -10.98
C TRP A 210 14.85 -2.71 -11.23
N VAL A 211 14.97 -2.33 -12.49
CA VAL A 211 15.57 -1.05 -12.93
C VAL A 211 14.93 0.20 -12.35
N HIS A 212 13.66 0.14 -11.94
CA HIS A 212 12.96 1.28 -11.34
C HIS A 212 12.74 1.14 -9.84
N TRP A 213 13.22 0.06 -9.22
CA TRP A 213 12.96 -0.20 -7.80
C TRP A 213 14.21 -0.06 -6.94
N GLN A 214 14.00 0.35 -5.68
CA GLN A 214 15.00 0.12 -4.64
C GLN A 214 15.30 -1.37 -4.57
N SER A 215 16.57 -1.76 -4.71
CA SER A 215 17.00 -3.17 -4.76
C SER A 215 18.47 -3.32 -4.43
N MET A 216 18.94 -4.57 -4.41
CA MET A 216 20.39 -4.87 -4.36
C MET A 216 21.19 -4.32 -5.57
N LYS A 217 20.54 -3.88 -6.65
CA LYS A 217 21.19 -3.32 -7.85
C LYS A 217 21.01 -1.81 -8.02
N PHE A 218 19.96 -1.23 -7.44
CA PHE A 218 19.57 0.16 -7.64
C PHE A 218 19.20 0.81 -6.31
N THR A 219 19.75 1.99 -6.05
CA THR A 219 19.57 2.73 -4.79
C THR A 219 18.80 4.03 -5.05
N ILE A 220 17.49 3.99 -4.81
CA ILE A 220 16.55 5.08 -5.12
C ILE A 220 16.95 6.43 -4.49
N SER A 221 17.63 6.44 -3.34
CA SER A 221 18.12 7.69 -2.73
C SER A 221 19.10 8.46 -3.63
N GLN A 222 19.77 7.80 -4.58
CA GLN A 222 20.69 8.43 -5.53
C GLN A 222 19.96 9.17 -6.66
N THR A 223 18.66 8.96 -6.82
CA THR A 223 17.88 9.62 -7.88
C THR A 223 17.44 11.03 -7.49
N PHE A 224 17.45 11.39 -6.20
CA PHE A 224 16.97 12.69 -5.70
C PHE A 224 18.07 13.75 -5.60
N PRO A 225 17.76 15.03 -5.80
CA PRO A 225 18.69 16.10 -5.45
C PRO A 225 18.95 16.14 -3.93
N PRO A 226 20.09 16.66 -3.46
CA PRO A 226 20.44 16.69 -2.04
C PRO A 226 19.45 17.43 -1.13
N ASP A 227 18.69 18.38 -1.67
CA ASP A 227 17.70 19.21 -0.97
C ASP A 227 16.26 18.69 -1.13
N ALA A 228 16.05 17.52 -1.75
CA ALA A 228 14.72 16.95 -1.93
C ALA A 228 14.03 16.74 -0.56
N PRO A 229 12.79 17.22 -0.35
CA PRO A 229 12.09 17.09 0.93
C PRO A 229 11.97 15.66 1.46
N ILE A 230 11.88 14.68 0.55
CA ILE A 230 11.82 13.25 0.90
C ILE A 230 13.05 12.74 1.65
N ARG A 231 14.21 13.40 1.53
CA ARG A 231 15.42 13.04 2.27
C ARG A 231 15.31 13.27 3.77
N SER A 232 14.42 14.18 4.18
CA SER A 232 14.11 14.48 5.59
C SER A 232 12.87 13.76 6.10
N GLU A 233 12.27 12.84 5.34
CA GLU A 233 11.07 12.11 5.77
C GLU A 233 11.39 11.12 6.90
N PRO A 234 10.84 11.30 8.11
CA PRO A 234 11.16 10.44 9.26
C PRO A 234 10.78 8.96 9.07
N LEU A 235 9.76 8.68 8.24
CA LEU A 235 9.34 7.30 7.92
C LEU A 235 10.32 6.58 6.97
N LEU A 236 11.29 7.28 6.39
CA LEU A 236 12.29 6.72 5.48
C LEU A 236 13.71 6.82 6.03
N ASN A 237 14.00 7.85 6.82
CA ASN A 237 15.35 8.18 7.30
C ASN A 237 15.37 8.41 8.83
N PRO A 238 15.20 7.35 9.63
CA PRO A 238 15.24 7.42 11.09
C PRO A 238 16.64 7.68 11.66
N SER A 239 17.71 7.47 10.89
CA SER A 239 19.10 7.65 11.36
C SER A 239 19.66 9.04 11.09
N ASP A 240 18.85 9.94 10.52
CA ASP A 240 19.24 11.25 9.98
C ASP A 240 20.36 11.19 8.92
N ASN A 241 20.65 10.00 8.37
CA ASN A 241 21.57 9.84 7.25
C ASN A 241 20.84 10.18 5.94
N LEU A 242 20.91 11.45 5.54
CA LEU A 242 20.25 11.98 4.33
C LEU A 242 20.57 11.24 3.01
N ASN A 243 21.56 10.34 3.00
CA ASN A 243 21.95 9.53 1.85
C ASN A 243 21.36 8.12 1.85
N SER A 244 20.70 7.68 2.92
CA SER A 244 20.04 6.38 3.01
C SER A 244 18.55 6.51 3.32
N PHE A 245 17.76 5.66 2.66
CA PHE A 245 16.39 5.38 3.06
C PHE A 245 16.41 4.06 3.83
N ASP A 246 16.72 4.14 5.12
CA ASP A 246 17.12 3.01 5.96
C ASP A 246 16.07 1.91 6.07
N PHE A 247 14.80 2.30 6.01
CA PHE A 247 13.67 1.38 6.16
C PHE A 247 13.20 0.74 4.87
N LEU A 248 13.71 1.16 3.70
CA LEU A 248 13.30 0.57 2.43
C LEU A 248 13.93 -0.81 2.25
N ALA A 249 13.06 -1.79 2.05
CA ALA A 249 13.46 -3.11 1.60
C ALA A 249 13.68 -3.15 0.08
N GLY A 250 14.50 -4.11 -0.36
CA GLY A 250 14.79 -4.33 -1.77
C GLY A 250 13.68 -5.09 -2.50
N ALA A 251 13.45 -4.74 -3.76
CA ALA A 251 12.44 -5.34 -4.63
C ALA A 251 12.61 -6.85 -4.85
N GLU A 252 13.82 -7.39 -4.69
CA GLU A 252 14.06 -8.82 -4.70
C GLU A 252 13.24 -9.57 -3.63
N ARG A 253 12.91 -8.90 -2.51
CA ARG A 253 12.01 -9.44 -1.48
C ARG A 253 10.55 -9.26 -1.87
N LEU A 254 10.18 -8.09 -2.38
CA LEU A 254 8.81 -7.80 -2.83
C LEU A 254 8.36 -8.77 -3.94
N GLU A 255 9.24 -9.06 -4.90
CA GLU A 255 8.97 -10.00 -5.99
C GLU A 255 8.57 -11.39 -5.46
N LEU A 256 9.25 -11.88 -4.42
CA LEU A 256 8.92 -13.16 -3.79
C LEU A 256 7.55 -13.11 -3.09
N ILE A 257 7.22 -12.00 -2.43
CA ILE A 257 5.92 -11.81 -1.78
C ILE A 257 4.80 -11.77 -2.83
N VAL A 258 4.97 -11.00 -3.91
CA VAL A 258 3.97 -10.88 -4.98
C VAL A 258 3.78 -12.21 -5.71
N LYS A 259 4.85 -12.96 -5.99
CA LYS A 259 4.76 -14.32 -6.55
C LYS A 259 3.99 -15.27 -5.63
N LYS A 260 4.17 -15.13 -4.31
CA LYS A 260 3.41 -15.92 -3.32
C LYS A 260 1.93 -15.57 -3.36
N ALA A 261 1.58 -14.28 -3.47
CA ALA A 261 0.20 -13.83 -3.65
C ALA A 261 -0.44 -14.48 -4.90
N ALA A 262 0.24 -14.40 -6.04
CA ALA A 262 -0.24 -14.94 -7.31
C ALA A 262 -0.36 -16.47 -7.31
N THR A 263 0.42 -17.17 -6.49
CA THR A 263 0.30 -18.64 -6.33
C THR A 263 -0.84 -19.03 -5.39
N LYS A 264 -1.24 -18.12 -4.49
CA LYS A 264 -2.27 -18.36 -3.47
C LYS A 264 -3.66 -17.99 -3.94
N TRP A 265 -3.76 -16.98 -4.80
CA TRP A 265 -4.93 -16.64 -5.59
C TRP A 265 -5.13 -17.67 -6.71
#